data_AF-A0A956H4Q4-F1
#
_entry.id   AF-A0A956H4Q4-F1
#
_cell.length_a   1.000
_cell.length_b   1.000
_cell.length_c   1.000
_cell.angle_alpha   90.00
_cell.angle_beta   90.00
_cell.angle_gamma   90.00
#
_symmetry.space_group_name_H-M   'P 1'
#
loop_
_entity.id
_entity.type
_entity.pdbx_description
1 polymer ?
#
loop_
_entity_poly.entity_id
_entity_poly.type
_entity_poly.pdbx_seq_one_letter_code
_entity_poly.pdbx_strand_id
1 'polypeptide(L)'
;LLTGDYLTMESQGTPGCLAEALAPLAALEGRVFACRGNHDLEAPEMVARELAAVGVRLLIDEAEVVDTAIGPVQIVGMDFRWRDREGHAQAVARRWPPIAGVPRIVLLHDPGAFAHLPDGSADLVLAGHTHGGQVGLVSLGLRWTAVSLLSKIPDHGFWAHGRNRMYVHRATGHYGFPLRVGVPGEEGVLQVHLGMGVTSG
;
A
#
# COMPACT_ATOMS: atom_id res chain seq x y z
N LEU A 1 -4.28 -7.49 -1.29
CA LEU A 1 -3.27 -6.50 -1.72
C LEU A 1 -2.56 -6.02 -0.46
N LEU A 2 -1.23 -6.06 -0.45
CA LEU A 2 -0.41 -5.80 0.74
C LEU A 2 0.56 -4.65 0.46
N THR A 3 0.69 -3.71 1.41
CA THR A 3 1.37 -2.43 1.17
C THR A 3 2.70 -2.26 1.91
N GLY A 4 3.37 -3.35 2.29
CA GLY A 4 4.72 -3.33 2.87
C GLY A 4 4.78 -3.29 4.40
N ASP A 5 6.02 -3.32 4.92
CA ASP A 5 6.39 -3.45 6.34
C ASP A 5 5.89 -4.77 6.96
N TYR A 6 6.33 -5.88 6.35
CA TYR A 6 6.02 -7.23 6.79
C TYR A 6 6.86 -7.68 7.98
N LEU A 7 8.12 -7.22 8.01
CA LEU A 7 9.07 -7.52 9.07
C LEU A 7 9.38 -6.26 9.88
N THR A 8 9.50 -6.44 11.19
CA THR A 8 10.10 -5.51 12.15
C THR A 8 11.54 -5.93 12.45
N MET A 9 12.35 -5.04 13.04
CA MET A 9 13.71 -5.33 13.52
C MET A 9 13.79 -6.64 14.34
N GLU A 10 12.76 -6.94 15.13
CA GLU A 10 12.70 -8.11 16.02
C GLU A 10 12.38 -9.41 15.25
N SER A 11 11.56 -9.33 14.20
CA SER A 11 11.13 -10.49 13.41
C SER A 11 12.14 -10.88 12.33
N GLN A 12 13.03 -9.97 11.90
CA GLN A 12 14.16 -10.30 11.01
C GLN A 12 15.06 -11.42 11.56
N GLY A 13 15.12 -11.61 12.88
CA GLY A 13 15.87 -12.68 13.53
C GLY A 13 15.19 -14.04 13.52
N THR A 14 13.95 -14.15 13.04
CA THR A 14 13.12 -15.37 13.09
C THR A 14 12.72 -15.83 11.69
N PRO A 15 13.57 -16.63 11.00
CA PRO A 15 13.24 -17.14 9.68
C PRO A 15 11.91 -17.93 9.66
N GLY A 16 11.09 -17.69 8.65
CA GLY A 16 9.80 -18.37 8.44
C GLY A 16 8.61 -17.72 9.14
N CYS A 17 8.82 -16.71 10.00
CA CYS A 17 7.72 -16.07 10.74
C CYS A 17 6.73 -15.35 9.82
N LEU A 18 7.18 -14.77 8.71
CA LEU A 18 6.30 -14.10 7.76
C LEU A 18 5.45 -15.11 6.99
N ALA A 19 6.08 -16.19 6.53
CA ALA A 19 5.39 -17.28 5.86
C ALA A 19 4.35 -17.95 6.78
N GLU A 20 4.67 -18.15 8.05
CA GLU A 20 3.73 -18.69 9.05
C GLU A 20 2.55 -17.73 9.27
N ALA A 21 2.83 -16.44 9.50
CA ALA A 21 1.80 -15.43 9.74
C ALA A 21 0.84 -15.26 8.55
N LEU A 22 1.35 -15.40 7.33
CA LEU A 22 0.59 -15.25 6.08
C LEU A 22 0.14 -16.58 5.47
N ALA A 23 0.34 -17.72 6.16
CA ALA A 23 -0.03 -19.04 5.65
C ALA A 23 -1.49 -19.14 5.15
N PRO A 24 -2.50 -18.50 5.78
CA PRO A 24 -3.86 -18.52 5.26
C PRO A 24 -4.02 -17.92 3.85
N LEU A 25 -3.11 -17.03 3.43
CA LEU A 25 -3.14 -16.40 2.10
C LEU A 25 -2.80 -17.38 0.97
N ALA A 26 -2.21 -18.54 1.28
CA ALA A 26 -1.97 -19.59 0.29
C ALA A 26 -3.27 -20.09 -0.37
N ALA A 27 -4.41 -20.00 0.33
CA ALA A 27 -5.72 -20.31 -0.24
C ALA A 27 -6.18 -19.33 -1.33
N LEU A 28 -5.46 -18.20 -1.50
CA LEU A 28 -5.72 -17.14 -2.45
C LEU A 28 -4.60 -17.03 -3.51
N GLU A 29 -3.89 -18.13 -3.79
CA GLU A 29 -2.80 -18.17 -4.77
C GLU A 29 -3.20 -17.51 -6.11
N GLY A 30 -2.28 -16.71 -6.66
CA GLY A 30 -2.50 -15.93 -7.88
C GLY A 30 -3.38 -14.68 -7.70
N ARG A 31 -3.83 -14.39 -6.48
CA ARG A 31 -4.72 -13.23 -6.19
C ARG A 31 -4.14 -12.26 -5.16
N VAL A 32 -2.98 -12.56 -4.60
CA VAL A 32 -2.35 -11.73 -3.56
C VAL A 32 -1.09 -11.08 -4.10
N PHE A 33 -1.10 -9.75 -4.09
CA PHE A 33 0.00 -8.91 -4.56
C PHE A 33 0.50 -8.02 -3.43
N ALA A 34 1.81 -7.80 -3.41
CA ALA A 34 2.52 -7.08 -2.37
C ALA A 34 3.48 -6.05 -2.98
N CYS A 35 3.70 -4.92 -2.31
CA CYS A 35 4.91 -4.09 -2.47
C CYS A 35 5.73 -4.11 -1.17
N ARG A 36 6.97 -3.63 -1.22
CA ARG A 36 7.83 -3.50 -0.03
C ARG A 36 7.65 -2.15 0.65
N GLY A 37 7.75 -2.16 1.97
CA GLY A 37 7.96 -1.00 2.80
C GLY A 37 9.42 -0.74 3.09
N ASN A 38 9.69 0.24 3.93
CA ASN A 38 11.06 0.61 4.26
C ASN A 38 11.76 -0.45 5.11
N HIS A 39 11.06 -1.12 6.02
CA HIS A 39 11.66 -2.16 6.86
C HIS A 39 11.95 -3.45 6.10
N ASP A 40 11.18 -3.72 5.04
CA ASP A 40 11.40 -4.87 4.17
C ASP A 40 12.73 -4.76 3.40
N LEU A 41 13.29 -3.55 3.24
CA LEU A 41 14.58 -3.32 2.60
C LEU A 41 15.78 -3.73 3.46
N GLU A 42 15.56 -4.00 4.75
CA GLU A 42 16.59 -4.46 5.67
C GLU A 42 16.84 -5.98 5.55
N ALA A 43 15.82 -6.74 5.11
CA ALA A 43 15.91 -8.17 4.85
C ALA A 43 15.20 -8.57 3.53
N PRO A 44 15.59 -7.99 2.38
CA PRO A 44 14.81 -8.07 1.15
C PRO A 44 14.70 -9.50 0.59
N GLU A 45 15.74 -10.32 0.73
CA GLU A 45 15.73 -11.72 0.29
C GLU A 45 14.81 -12.58 1.16
N MET A 46 14.78 -12.31 2.48
CA MET A 46 13.89 -13.01 3.40
C MET A 46 12.42 -12.70 3.07
N VAL A 47 12.09 -11.42 2.92
CA VAL A 47 10.74 -10.98 2.54
C VAL A 47 10.32 -11.60 1.22
N ALA A 48 11.15 -11.50 0.18
CA ALA A 48 10.83 -12.07 -1.13
C ALA A 48 10.59 -13.58 -1.06
N ARG A 49 11.47 -14.31 -0.35
CA ARG A 49 11.37 -15.76 -0.20
C ARG A 49 10.12 -16.17 0.58
N GLU A 50 9.83 -15.51 1.69
CA GLU A 50 8.73 -15.91 2.58
C GLU A 50 7.36 -15.53 2.01
N LEU A 51 7.24 -14.40 1.32
CA LEU A 51 6.05 -14.07 0.54
C LEU A 51 5.81 -15.08 -0.59
N ALA A 52 6.87 -15.43 -1.33
CA ALA A 52 6.77 -16.42 -2.40
C ALA A 52 6.36 -17.81 -1.86
N ALA A 53 6.83 -18.19 -0.67
CA ALA A 53 6.49 -19.47 -0.04
C ALA A 53 4.99 -19.63 0.27
N VAL A 54 4.25 -18.52 0.39
CA VAL A 54 2.79 -18.51 0.61
C VAL A 54 1.99 -18.05 -0.62
N GLY A 55 2.62 -18.03 -1.80
CA GLY A 55 1.96 -17.69 -3.06
C GLY A 55 1.64 -16.20 -3.23
N VAL A 56 2.28 -15.31 -2.46
CA VAL A 56 2.14 -13.86 -2.60
C VAL A 56 3.10 -13.35 -3.68
N ARG A 57 2.57 -12.65 -4.68
CA ARG A 57 3.36 -11.99 -5.72
C ARG A 57 3.91 -10.66 -5.21
N LEU A 58 5.21 -10.62 -4.93
CA LEU A 58 5.91 -9.36 -4.64
C LEU A 58 6.20 -8.61 -5.94
N LEU A 59 5.77 -7.35 -6.02
CA LEU A 59 5.98 -6.44 -7.15
C LEU A 59 7.03 -5.39 -6.75
N ILE A 60 8.17 -5.40 -7.42
CA ILE A 60 9.28 -4.45 -7.20
C ILE A 60 9.42 -3.59 -8.46
N ASP A 61 8.74 -2.45 -8.49
CA ASP A 61 8.66 -1.60 -9.69
C ASP A 61 8.10 -2.35 -10.92
N GLU A 62 7.21 -3.31 -10.65
CA GLU A 62 6.60 -4.23 -11.61
C GLU A 62 5.08 -4.02 -11.70
N ALA A 63 4.50 -4.47 -12.82
CA ALA A 63 3.06 -4.48 -13.04
C ALA A 63 2.59 -5.85 -13.53
N GLU A 64 1.38 -6.22 -13.15
CA GLU A 64 0.69 -7.43 -13.59
C GLU A 64 -0.74 -7.09 -13.98
N VAL A 65 -1.25 -7.73 -15.03
CA VAL A 65 -2.67 -7.66 -15.39
C VAL A 65 -3.30 -8.98 -14.99
N VAL A 66 -4.31 -8.91 -14.13
CA VAL A 66 -4.97 -10.07 -13.57
C VAL A 66 -6.42 -10.14 -14.03
N ASP A 67 -6.86 -11.34 -14.40
CA ASP A 67 -8.26 -11.58 -14.72
C ASP A 67 -9.09 -11.69 -13.43
N THR A 68 -10.12 -10.85 -13.32
CA THR A 68 -11.05 -10.85 -12.19
C THR A 68 -12.47 -11.07 -12.67
N ALA A 69 -13.41 -11.22 -11.73
CA ALA A 69 -14.84 -11.35 -12.07
C ALA A 69 -15.41 -10.13 -12.82
N ILE A 70 -14.77 -8.97 -12.72
CA ILE A 70 -15.16 -7.73 -13.42
C ILE A 70 -14.33 -7.47 -14.69
N GLY A 71 -13.51 -8.43 -15.10
CA GLY A 71 -12.57 -8.30 -16.21
C GLY A 71 -11.13 -8.07 -15.75
N PRO A 72 -10.22 -7.68 -16.66
CA PRO A 72 -8.82 -7.46 -16.35
C PRO A 72 -8.65 -6.28 -15.39
N VAL A 73 -7.72 -6.39 -14.45
CA VAL A 73 -7.28 -5.30 -13.55
C VAL A 73 -5.76 -5.21 -13.61
N GLN A 74 -5.24 -4.01 -13.83
CA GLN A 74 -3.81 -3.74 -13.80
C GLN A 74 -3.38 -3.41 -12.37
N ILE A 75 -2.45 -4.19 -11.82
CA ILE A 75 -1.86 -3.98 -10.51
C ILE A 75 -0.42 -3.55 -10.70
N VAL A 76 -0.01 -2.45 -10.08
CA VAL A 76 1.37 -1.95 -10.14
C VAL A 76 1.92 -1.85 -8.73
N GLY A 77 3.06 -2.47 -8.45
CA GLY A 77 3.77 -2.31 -7.19
C GLY A 77 4.97 -1.38 -7.34
N MET A 78 4.98 -0.31 -6.57
CA MET A 78 6.11 0.61 -6.46
C MET A 78 6.94 0.24 -5.24
N ASP A 79 8.23 0.04 -5.45
CA ASP A 79 9.17 -0.24 -4.38
C ASP A 79 9.41 1.00 -3.51
N PHE A 80 9.72 0.82 -2.23
CA PHE A 80 9.96 1.97 -1.35
C PHE A 80 11.26 2.71 -1.73
N ARG A 81 11.25 4.04 -1.70
CA ARG A 81 12.43 4.89 -1.92
C ARG A 81 12.59 5.96 -0.84
N TRP A 82 13.76 5.97 -0.19
CA TRP A 82 14.14 7.00 0.78
C TRP A 82 14.39 8.38 0.15
N ARG A 83 14.85 8.41 -1.09
CA ARG A 83 15.20 9.63 -1.85
C ARG A 83 14.60 9.55 -3.24
N ASP A 84 14.39 10.71 -3.86
CA ASP A 84 13.86 10.83 -5.24
C ASP A 84 12.52 10.12 -5.46
N ARG A 85 11.56 10.37 -4.55
CA ARG A 85 10.19 9.85 -4.65
C ARG A 85 9.53 10.28 -5.96
N GLU A 86 9.80 11.51 -6.39
CA GLU A 86 9.24 12.06 -7.62
C GLU A 86 9.77 11.35 -8.87
N GLY A 87 11.10 11.29 -9.03
CA GLY A 87 11.72 10.64 -10.18
C GLY A 87 11.32 9.17 -10.26
N HIS A 88 11.28 8.47 -9.12
CA HIS A 88 10.86 7.08 -9.03
C HIS A 88 9.39 6.87 -9.41
N ALA A 89 8.45 7.58 -8.77
CA ALA A 89 7.02 7.43 -9.05
C ALA A 89 6.71 7.70 -10.53
N GLN A 90 7.32 8.74 -11.11
CA GLN A 90 7.16 9.06 -12.52
C GLN A 90 7.81 8.01 -13.44
N ALA A 91 8.97 7.47 -13.08
CA ALA A 91 9.64 6.44 -13.87
C ALA A 91 8.84 5.14 -13.93
N VAL A 92 8.30 4.67 -12.80
CA VAL A 92 7.46 3.47 -12.76
C VAL A 92 6.16 3.70 -13.54
N ALA A 93 5.52 4.85 -13.37
CA ALA A 93 4.30 5.20 -14.12
C ALA A 93 4.53 5.27 -15.64
N ARG A 94 5.71 5.74 -16.09
CA ARG A 94 6.09 5.73 -17.51
C ARG A 94 6.41 4.33 -18.03
N ARG A 95 7.08 3.50 -17.22
CA ARG A 95 7.42 2.12 -17.58
C ARG A 95 6.17 1.27 -17.77
N TRP A 96 5.17 1.47 -16.92
CA TRP A 96 3.92 0.75 -16.94
C TRP A 96 2.77 1.75 -17.11
N PRO A 97 2.43 2.18 -18.32
CA PRO A 97 1.33 3.13 -18.52
C PRO A 97 -0.04 2.49 -18.21
N PRO A 98 -1.07 3.30 -17.90
CA PRO A 98 -2.45 2.82 -17.80
C PRO A 98 -2.91 2.17 -19.11
N ILE A 99 -3.67 1.09 -19.00
CA ILE A 99 -4.26 0.40 -20.14
C ILE A 99 -5.71 0.90 -20.29
N ALA A 100 -6.07 1.36 -21.49
CA ALA A 100 -7.39 1.92 -21.75
C ALA A 100 -8.50 0.89 -21.42
N GLY A 101 -9.46 1.32 -20.59
CA GLY A 101 -10.59 0.48 -20.17
C GLY A 101 -10.27 -0.58 -19.10
N VAL A 102 -9.02 -0.65 -18.63
CA VAL A 102 -8.59 -1.59 -17.59
C VAL A 102 -8.40 -0.80 -16.29
N PRO A 103 -9.16 -1.09 -15.22
CA PRO A 103 -8.95 -0.47 -13.92
C PRO A 103 -7.52 -0.68 -13.43
N ARG A 104 -6.93 0.36 -12.86
CA ARG A 104 -5.55 0.35 -12.41
C ARG A 104 -5.42 0.63 -10.92
N ILE A 105 -4.87 -0.35 -10.21
CA ILE A 105 -4.53 -0.27 -8.79
C ILE A 105 -3.02 -0.14 -8.62
N VAL A 106 -2.57 0.87 -7.87
CA VAL A 106 -1.17 1.05 -7.51
C VAL A 106 -0.97 0.74 -6.02
N LEU A 107 -0.03 -0.15 -5.73
CA LEU A 107 0.47 -0.41 -4.38
C LEU A 107 1.74 0.41 -4.18
N LEU A 108 1.76 1.23 -3.14
CA LEU A 108 2.95 1.96 -2.74
C LEU A 108 3.00 2.05 -1.22
N HIS A 109 4.16 1.96 -0.61
CA HIS A 109 4.21 1.99 0.85
C HIS A 109 4.07 3.42 1.41
N ASP A 110 4.76 4.40 0.82
CA ASP A 110 4.87 5.78 1.32
C ASP A 110 3.83 6.74 0.70
N PRO A 111 2.82 7.20 1.46
CA PRO A 111 1.80 8.13 0.95
C PRO A 111 2.37 9.44 0.39
N GLY A 112 3.60 9.82 0.77
CA GLY A 112 4.28 10.97 0.19
C GLY A 112 4.55 10.83 -1.31
N ALA A 113 4.73 9.60 -1.83
CA ALA A 113 4.93 9.35 -3.26
C ALA A 113 3.67 9.63 -4.09
N PHE A 114 2.48 9.58 -3.48
CA PHE A 114 1.19 9.78 -4.15
C PHE A 114 1.09 11.13 -4.87
N ALA A 115 1.61 12.20 -4.25
CA ALA A 115 1.58 13.55 -4.80
C ALA A 115 2.44 13.70 -6.07
N HIS A 116 3.29 12.72 -6.38
CA HIS A 116 4.18 12.74 -7.53
C HIS A 116 3.73 11.81 -8.66
N LEU A 117 2.63 11.08 -8.47
CA LEU A 117 2.04 10.28 -9.53
C LEU A 117 1.48 11.20 -10.64
N PRO A 118 1.77 10.92 -11.92
CA PRO A 118 1.14 11.65 -13.02
C PRO A 118 -0.40 11.62 -12.89
N ASP A 119 -1.06 12.71 -13.24
CA ASP A 119 -2.52 12.79 -13.17
C ASP A 119 -3.20 11.72 -14.04
N GLY A 120 -4.12 10.95 -13.45
CA GLY A 120 -4.83 9.87 -14.13
C GLY A 120 -3.97 8.62 -14.36
N SER A 121 -2.82 8.49 -13.69
CA SER A 121 -1.98 7.28 -13.75
C SER A 121 -2.41 6.18 -12.79
N ALA A 122 -3.42 6.42 -11.95
CA ALA A 122 -3.99 5.40 -11.07
C ALA A 122 -5.48 5.70 -10.80
N ASP A 123 -6.34 4.68 -10.92
CA ASP A 123 -7.74 4.79 -10.49
C ASP A 123 -7.85 4.66 -8.98
N LEU A 124 -7.02 3.79 -8.39
CA LEU A 124 -6.91 3.58 -6.96
C LEU A 124 -5.46 3.36 -6.55
N VAL A 125 -5.04 4.01 -5.48
CA VAL A 125 -3.74 3.83 -4.83
C VAL A 125 -3.99 3.29 -3.43
N LEU A 126 -3.32 2.20 -3.07
CA LEU A 126 -3.33 1.66 -1.72
C LEU A 126 -1.97 1.93 -1.09
N ALA A 127 -1.98 2.64 0.04
CA ALA A 127 -0.77 2.98 0.76
C ALA A 127 -0.78 2.60 2.24
N GLY A 128 0.43 2.40 2.78
CA GLY A 128 0.70 2.05 4.16
C GLY A 128 1.56 3.12 4.87
N HIS A 129 2.54 2.65 5.65
CA HIS A 129 3.58 3.42 6.36
C HIS A 129 3.16 4.27 7.56
N THR A 130 2.00 4.91 7.57
CA THR A 130 1.77 5.93 8.61
C THR A 130 1.54 5.36 10.00
N HIS A 131 1.11 4.10 10.15
CA HIS A 131 0.59 3.56 11.43
C HIS A 131 -0.43 4.50 12.12
N GLY A 132 -1.10 5.39 11.37
CA GLY A 132 -1.95 6.45 11.93
C GLY A 132 -1.21 7.64 12.56
N GLY A 133 0.09 7.81 12.26
CA GLY A 133 0.99 8.79 12.84
C GLY A 133 1.55 8.30 14.18
N GLN A 134 2.79 7.79 14.20
CA GLN A 134 3.55 7.58 15.45
C GLN A 134 4.03 8.88 16.11
N VAL A 135 3.28 9.97 15.92
CA VAL A 135 3.16 11.07 16.88
C VAL A 135 1.66 11.37 17.01
N GLY A 136 0.93 10.41 17.56
CA GLY A 136 -0.37 10.64 18.16
C GLY A 136 -0.21 11.45 19.45
N LEU A 137 0.34 12.68 19.35
CA LEU A 137 0.01 13.67 20.36
C LEU A 137 -1.47 13.99 20.16
N VAL A 138 -2.27 13.27 20.93
CA VAL A 138 -3.63 13.64 21.31
C VAL A 138 -4.68 13.46 20.18
N SER A 139 -4.97 12.22 19.79
CA SER A 139 -6.30 11.92 19.21
C SER A 139 -7.32 11.83 20.34
N LEU A 140 -7.76 12.99 20.85
CA LEU A 140 -8.90 13.14 21.79
C LEU A 140 -10.24 12.94 21.07
N GLY A 141 -10.40 11.84 20.32
CA GLY A 141 -11.66 11.52 19.63
C GLY A 141 -12.04 12.52 18.52
N LEU A 142 -11.08 13.26 17.97
CA LEU A 142 -11.28 14.20 16.88
C LEU A 142 -10.83 13.59 15.55
N ARG A 143 -11.54 13.93 14.47
CA ARG A 143 -11.29 13.47 13.08
C ARG A 143 -9.96 13.94 12.48
N TRP A 144 -9.09 14.59 13.26
CA TRP A 144 -7.87 15.25 12.81
C TRP A 144 -6.76 15.05 13.85
N THR A 145 -5.54 14.76 13.40
CA THR A 145 -4.34 14.72 14.23
C THR A 145 -3.56 16.03 14.11
N ALA A 146 -2.82 16.44 15.16
CA ALA A 146 -2.00 17.66 15.12
C ALA A 146 -0.95 17.66 13.98
N VAL A 147 -0.59 16.47 13.49
CA VAL A 147 0.28 16.26 12.33
C VAL A 147 -0.39 16.74 11.03
N SER A 148 -1.70 16.59 10.87
CA SER A 148 -2.43 17.07 9.68
C SER A 148 -2.43 18.61 9.56
N LEU A 149 -2.19 19.33 10.66
CA LEU A 149 -2.04 20.79 10.67
C LEU A 149 -0.64 21.26 10.27
N LEU A 150 0.39 20.43 10.46
CA LEU A 150 1.81 20.79 10.29
C LEU A 150 2.45 20.11 9.06
N SER A 151 1.87 19.03 8.57
CA SER A 151 2.37 18.27 7.42
C SER A 151 1.22 17.95 6.47
N LYS A 152 1.38 18.31 5.19
CA LYS A 152 0.48 17.93 4.09
C LYS A 152 0.56 16.43 3.74
N ILE A 153 1.03 15.60 4.67
CA ILE A 153 1.25 14.18 4.47
C ILE A 153 0.00 13.45 5.00
N PRO A 154 -0.69 12.67 4.15
CA PRO A 154 -1.85 11.86 4.53
C PRO A 154 -1.56 10.96 5.74
N ASP A 155 -2.34 11.06 6.81
CA ASP A 155 -2.19 10.22 8.01
C ASP A 155 -3.05 8.95 7.96
N HIS A 156 -4.25 8.99 7.38
CA HIS A 156 -5.11 7.83 7.05
C HIS A 156 -6.31 8.25 6.16
N GLY A 157 -7.05 7.29 5.61
CA GLY A 157 -8.34 7.56 4.94
C GLY A 157 -8.23 7.82 3.43
N PHE A 158 -9.28 8.42 2.86
CA PHE A 158 -9.37 8.70 1.42
C PHE A 158 -8.80 10.05 1.03
N TRP A 159 -7.96 10.06 -0.01
CA TRP A 159 -7.28 11.23 -0.54
C TRP A 159 -7.43 11.30 -2.06
N ALA A 160 -7.33 12.51 -2.60
CA ALA A 160 -7.38 12.75 -4.03
C ALA A 160 -6.26 13.71 -4.44
N HIS A 161 -5.63 13.41 -5.57
CA HIS A 161 -4.69 14.31 -6.23
C HIS A 161 -5.01 14.27 -7.73
N GLY A 162 -5.64 15.34 -8.22
CA GLY A 162 -6.24 15.34 -9.56
C GLY A 162 -7.28 14.23 -9.71
N ARG A 163 -7.10 13.37 -10.71
CA ARG A 163 -7.92 12.17 -10.98
C ARG A 163 -7.48 10.95 -10.18
N ASN A 164 -6.28 10.96 -9.59
CA ASN A 164 -5.82 9.86 -8.77
C ASN A 164 -6.59 9.82 -7.44
N ARG A 165 -6.91 8.62 -6.97
CA ARG A 165 -7.54 8.38 -5.65
C ARG A 165 -6.64 7.49 -4.83
N MET A 166 -6.44 7.83 -3.56
CA MET A 166 -5.66 7.02 -2.63
C MET A 166 -6.47 6.68 -1.40
N TYR A 167 -6.24 5.48 -0.89
CA TYR A 167 -6.66 5.06 0.43
C TYR A 167 -5.42 4.67 1.25
N VAL A 168 -5.26 5.32 2.39
CA VAL A 168 -4.18 5.05 3.35
C VAL A 168 -4.75 4.26 4.51
N HIS A 169 -4.32 3.01 4.65
CA HIS A 169 -4.77 2.11 5.71
C HIS A 169 -3.91 2.25 6.96
N ARG A 170 -4.50 2.07 8.16
CA ARG A 170 -3.80 2.29 9.44
C ARG A 170 -2.84 1.19 9.90
N ALA A 171 -2.68 0.13 9.11
CA ALA A 171 -1.88 -1.07 9.42
C ALA A 171 -2.26 -1.79 10.74
N THR A 172 -1.81 -3.04 10.90
CA THR A 172 -2.11 -3.89 12.06
C THR A 172 -0.97 -3.96 13.08
N GLY A 173 0.27 -3.61 12.70
CA GLY A 173 1.49 -3.75 13.52
C GLY A 173 1.87 -2.54 14.40
N HIS A 174 2.83 -2.78 15.31
CA HIS A 174 3.42 -1.79 16.24
C HIS A 174 4.94 -1.72 16.07
N TYR A 175 5.57 -0.59 16.42
CA TYR A 175 7.01 -0.47 16.63
C TYR A 175 7.28 0.17 18.01
N GLY A 176 7.99 -0.52 18.89
CA GLY A 176 8.40 -0.01 20.21
C GLY A 176 7.39 -0.21 21.36
N PHE A 177 7.32 0.78 22.28
CA PHE A 177 6.59 0.69 23.56
C PHE A 177 5.09 0.37 23.36
N PRO A 178 4.51 -0.63 24.06
CA PRO A 178 3.19 -1.17 23.74
C PRO A 178 2.06 -0.35 24.37
N LEU A 179 1.97 0.95 24.05
CA LEU A 179 0.89 1.80 24.54
C LEU A 179 0.05 2.34 23.37
N ARG A 180 -1.12 1.74 23.15
CA ARG A 180 -2.18 2.30 22.30
C ARG A 180 -3.14 3.11 23.16
N VAL A 181 -3.18 4.42 22.97
CA VAL A 181 -4.28 5.27 23.45
C VAL A 181 -4.95 5.90 22.22
N GLY A 182 -6.11 5.34 21.83
CA GLY A 182 -7.00 5.98 20.85
C GLY A 182 -6.85 5.59 19.37
N VAL A 183 -5.97 4.64 19.00
CA VAL A 183 -5.78 4.22 17.59
C VAL A 183 -5.84 2.68 17.47
N PRO A 184 -7.03 2.07 17.27
CA PRO A 184 -7.14 0.62 17.07
C PRO A 184 -6.53 0.21 15.72
N GLY A 185 -6.05 -1.04 15.64
CA GLY A 185 -5.55 -1.61 14.38
C GLY A 185 -6.70 -1.74 13.40
N GLU A 186 -6.44 -1.49 12.12
CA GLU A 186 -7.46 -1.60 11.09
C GLU A 186 -7.25 -2.92 10.33
N GLU A 187 -8.32 -3.68 10.15
CA GLU A 187 -8.40 -4.75 9.15
C GLU A 187 -9.43 -4.28 8.12
N GLY A 188 -8.96 -3.55 7.10
CA GLY A 188 -9.83 -2.96 6.09
C GLY A 188 -10.19 -3.95 4.98
N VAL A 189 -11.47 -4.29 4.85
CA VAL A 189 -12.01 -4.88 3.61
C VAL A 189 -12.49 -3.75 2.72
N LEU A 190 -11.76 -3.47 1.64
CA LEU A 190 -12.18 -2.51 0.62
C LEU A 190 -12.90 -3.23 -0.52
N GLN A 191 -14.19 -2.95 -0.70
CA GLN A 191 -14.93 -3.32 -1.90
C GLN A 191 -14.87 -2.17 -2.90
N VAL A 192 -14.27 -2.42 -4.06
CA VAL A 192 -14.16 -1.44 -5.14
C VAL A 192 -15.25 -1.72 -6.16
N HIS A 193 -16.10 -0.74 -6.41
CA HIS A 193 -17.13 -0.79 -7.43
C HIS A 193 -16.70 0.09 -8.61
N LEU A 194 -16.67 -0.48 -9.81
CA LEU A 194 -16.51 0.31 -11.02
C LEU A 194 -17.81 1.11 -11.23
N GLY A 195 -17.71 2.44 -11.22
CA GLY A 195 -18.83 3.28 -11.58
C GLY A 195 -19.22 3.02 -13.03
N MET A 196 -20.48 2.63 -13.26
CA MET A 196 -21.07 2.69 -14.60
C MET A 196 -20.98 4.14 -15.05
N GLY A 197 -20.13 4.44 -16.03
CA GLY A 197 -19.99 5.78 -16.56
C GLY A 197 -21.36 6.33 -16.94
N VAL A 198 -21.73 7.48 -16.38
CA VAL A 198 -22.88 8.24 -16.87
C VAL A 198 -22.51 8.67 -18.28
N THR A 199 -22.98 7.93 -19.28
CA THR A 199 -23.01 8.41 -20.66
C THR A 199 -24.01 9.55 -20.69
N SER A 200 -23.53 10.78 -20.54
CA SER A 200 -24.30 11.97 -20.91
C SER A 200 -24.52 11.92 -22.42
N GLY A 201 -25.69 11.44 -22.82
CA GLY A 201 -26.24 11.63 -24.16
C GLY A 201 -26.79 13.03 -24.35
#